data_AF-A0A3D5DAH1-F1
#
_entry.id   AF-A0A3D5DAH1-F1
#
_cell.length_a   1.000
_cell.length_b   1.000
_cell.length_c   1.000
_cell.angle_alpha   90.00
_cell.angle_beta   90.00
_cell.angle_gamma   90.00
#
_symmetry.space_group_name_H-M   'P 1'
#
loop_
_entity.id
_entity.type
_entity.pdbx_description
1 polymer ?
#
loop_
_entity_poly.entity_id
_entity_poly.type
_entity_poly.pdbx_seq_one_letter_code
_entity_poly.pdbx_strand_id
1 'polypeptide(L)'
;MASINHQGIVFSPAPGQSDITRYNWDEFSGNGLLALEQILPKELPFRLKTESDRKLIMKFLYSEMDKIAAAAPPVRPPPIAHQTQPAQPIKPAPAEVVQQPKPTPAAPIEVAAVPKPTLPTSPVTNNQTPSPPPAEQPASSPVVPAFQLIEAGDFERPPASGASGIFSPAGIFFLLIIAGLSVYAGSEIAKFRNRPVSLVCAVSALLPVLGPTIFLLMPDPAARRAGAIAEASDPLLIKQPGTATESAGAETETPTPIELPEIQYEDDLDSPYLNMNLDETYMAPTAEQAATPEPAALEHYCVPEYVLDYSFFNKYFQRFVNARPETGEELVLRTAELEYPVYYITQLQTHGLGVVYPACNEWAEESIEYTQLEEVEVRRPSA
;
A
#
# COMPACT_ATOMS: atom_id res chain seq x y z
N MET A 1 10.67 -5.12 -10.67
CA MET A 1 11.06 -5.27 -9.25
C MET A 1 12.52 -4.91 -9.10
N ALA A 2 12.88 -4.24 -8.02
CA ALA A 2 14.28 -3.92 -7.71
C ALA A 2 14.70 -4.71 -6.46
N SER A 3 15.90 -5.27 -6.47
CA SER A 3 16.50 -5.96 -5.33
C SER A 3 17.88 -5.36 -5.07
N ILE A 4 18.20 -5.14 -3.80
CA ILE A 4 19.45 -4.49 -3.38
C ILE A 4 20.23 -5.49 -2.53
N ASN A 5 21.52 -5.65 -2.82
CA ASN A 5 22.42 -6.51 -2.07
C ASN A 5 23.82 -5.86 -1.94
N HIS A 6 24.76 -6.57 -1.30
CA HIS A 6 26.13 -6.09 -1.12
C HIS A 6 26.93 -5.97 -2.43
N GLN A 7 26.45 -6.53 -3.55
CA GLN A 7 27.11 -6.48 -4.86
C GLN A 7 26.60 -5.31 -5.72
N GLY A 8 25.35 -4.89 -5.53
CA GLY A 8 24.76 -3.82 -6.30
C GLY A 8 23.24 -3.80 -6.27
N ILE A 9 22.67 -3.22 -7.33
CA ILE A 9 21.23 -3.11 -7.56
C ILE A 9 20.84 -3.97 -8.75
N VAL A 10 19.84 -4.83 -8.56
CA VAL A 10 19.30 -5.70 -9.58
C VAL A 10 17.89 -5.26 -9.93
N PHE A 11 17.67 -4.87 -11.18
CA PHE A 11 16.35 -4.58 -11.73
C PHE A 11 15.88 -5.80 -12.52
N SER A 12 14.83 -6.44 -12.04
CA SER A 12 14.11 -7.50 -12.74
C SER A 12 12.82 -6.93 -13.36
N PRO A 13 12.54 -7.18 -14.64
CA PRO A 13 11.27 -6.82 -15.24
C PRO A 13 10.13 -7.67 -14.65
N ALA A 14 8.89 -7.37 -15.06
CA ALA A 14 7.71 -8.08 -14.57
C ALA A 14 7.84 -9.62 -14.77
N PRO A 15 7.18 -10.45 -13.94
CA PRO A 15 7.21 -11.90 -14.07
C PRO A 15 6.90 -12.35 -15.50
N GLY A 16 7.82 -13.06 -16.14
CA GLY A 16 7.70 -13.53 -17.53
C GLY A 16 8.64 -12.84 -18.54
N GLN A 17 9.46 -11.86 -18.12
CA GLN A 17 10.53 -11.28 -18.93
C GLN A 17 11.92 -11.65 -18.39
N SER A 18 12.88 -11.90 -19.27
CA SER A 18 14.24 -12.40 -18.93
C SER A 18 15.30 -11.31 -18.73
N ASP A 19 14.96 -10.04 -18.96
CA ASP A 19 15.96 -8.97 -19.09
C ASP A 19 16.36 -8.38 -17.73
N ILE A 20 17.14 -9.14 -16.96
CA ILE A 20 17.66 -8.68 -15.66
C ILE A 20 18.84 -7.73 -15.90
N THR A 21 18.69 -6.47 -15.48
CA THR A 21 19.79 -5.50 -15.49
C THR A 21 20.42 -5.46 -14.10
N ARG A 22 21.75 -5.65 -14.02
CA ARG A 22 22.51 -5.57 -12.77
C ARG A 22 23.47 -4.40 -12.87
N TYR A 23 23.47 -3.56 -11.85
CA TYR A 23 24.43 -2.47 -11.69
C TYR A 23 25.27 -2.77 -10.46
N ASN A 24 26.58 -2.92 -10.65
CA ASN A 24 27.49 -3.06 -9.52
C ASN A 24 27.77 -1.68 -8.90
N TRP A 25 28.14 -1.67 -7.62
CA TRP A 25 28.40 -0.42 -6.90
C TRP A 25 29.53 0.43 -7.51
N ASP A 26 30.53 -0.21 -8.11
CA ASP A 26 31.69 0.42 -8.78
C ASP A 26 31.34 1.01 -10.16
N GLU A 27 30.19 0.67 -10.72
CA GLU A 27 29.72 1.23 -11.99
C GLU A 27 29.05 2.60 -11.80
N PHE A 28 28.73 2.98 -10.56
CA PHE A 28 28.14 4.28 -10.27
C PHE A 28 29.21 5.38 -10.21
N SER A 29 28.93 6.51 -10.87
CA SER A 29 29.72 7.73 -10.65
C SER A 29 29.59 8.21 -9.20
N GLY A 30 30.56 9.00 -8.72
CA GLY A 30 30.49 9.58 -7.37
C GLY A 30 29.20 10.38 -7.11
N ASN A 31 28.71 11.13 -8.12
CA ASN A 31 27.41 11.82 -8.03
C ASN A 31 26.23 10.84 -7.99
N GLY A 32 26.35 9.70 -8.68
CA GLY A 32 25.35 8.63 -8.66
C GLY A 32 25.24 7.99 -7.28
N LEU A 33 26.36 7.67 -6.64
CA LEU A 33 26.39 7.14 -5.28
C LEU A 33 25.80 8.12 -4.26
N LEU A 34 26.10 9.41 -4.40
CA LEU A 34 25.57 10.46 -3.52
C LEU A 34 24.06 10.66 -3.68
N ALA A 35 23.54 10.58 -4.91
CA ALA A 35 22.10 10.57 -5.14
C ALA A 35 21.45 9.32 -4.53
N LEU A 36 22.14 8.19 -4.63
CA LEU A 36 21.65 6.93 -4.11
C LEU A 36 21.57 6.91 -2.59
N GLU A 37 22.56 7.48 -1.88
CA GLU A 37 22.54 7.66 -0.43
C GLU A 37 21.23 8.30 0.07
N GLN A 38 20.71 9.29 -0.67
CA GLN A 38 19.50 10.02 -0.31
C GLN A 38 18.20 9.29 -0.64
N ILE A 39 18.24 8.40 -1.63
CA ILE A 39 17.07 7.71 -2.17
C ILE A 39 16.91 6.34 -1.52
N LEU A 40 18.00 5.58 -1.35
CA LEU A 40 17.98 4.20 -0.83
C LEU A 40 17.17 4.04 0.47
N PRO A 41 17.32 4.90 1.51
CA PRO A 41 16.55 4.78 2.75
C PRO A 41 15.04 4.86 2.56
N LYS A 42 14.58 5.50 1.48
CA LYS A 42 13.16 5.72 1.17
C LYS A 42 12.57 4.58 0.34
N GLU A 43 13.41 3.78 -0.31
CA GLU A 43 13.00 2.71 -1.21
C GLU A 43 12.54 1.46 -0.45
N LEU A 44 11.37 0.92 -0.83
CA LEU A 44 10.78 -0.28 -0.21
C LEU A 44 11.74 -1.48 -0.15
N PRO A 45 12.47 -1.86 -1.23
CA PRO A 45 13.37 -3.02 -1.19
C PRO A 45 14.53 -2.87 -0.20
N PHE A 46 14.90 -1.63 0.12
CA PHE A 46 15.91 -1.36 1.14
C PHE A 46 15.31 -1.39 2.55
N ARG A 47 14.08 -0.87 2.71
CA ARG A 47 13.35 -0.88 3.99
C ARG A 47 13.01 -2.29 4.48
N LEU A 48 12.79 -3.22 3.56
CA LEU A 48 12.52 -4.64 3.88
C LEU A 48 13.77 -5.41 4.33
N LYS A 49 14.96 -4.81 4.31
CA LYS A 49 16.19 -5.46 4.78
C LYS A 49 16.34 -5.33 6.29
N THR A 50 17.00 -6.32 6.90
CA THR A 50 17.37 -6.28 8.33
C THR A 50 18.20 -5.03 8.66
N GLU A 51 18.16 -4.56 9.91
CA GLU A 51 19.03 -3.46 10.39
C GLU A 51 20.51 -3.71 10.04
N SER A 52 20.98 -4.94 10.23
CA SER A 52 22.35 -5.36 9.94
C SER A 52 22.68 -5.25 8.46
N ASP A 53 21.79 -5.74 7.58
CA ASP A 53 21.97 -5.64 6.13
C ASP A 53 21.94 -4.20 5.64
N ARG A 54 21.02 -3.38 6.17
CA ARG A 54 20.94 -1.95 5.83
C ARG A 54 22.23 -1.23 6.19
N LYS A 55 22.76 -1.46 7.39
CA LYS A 55 24.04 -0.90 7.84
C LYS A 55 25.21 -1.39 6.96
N LEU A 56 25.21 -2.66 6.58
CA LEU A 56 26.26 -3.23 5.74
C LEU A 56 26.25 -2.62 4.33
N ILE A 57 25.07 -2.47 3.72
CA ILE A 57 24.89 -1.83 2.42
C ILE A 57 25.35 -0.37 2.48
N MET A 58 24.95 0.38 3.52
CA MET A 58 25.36 1.78 3.68
C MET A 58 26.86 1.91 3.90
N LYS A 59 27.46 1.05 4.74
CA LYS A 59 28.91 1.02 4.94
C LYS A 59 29.66 0.76 3.63
N PHE A 60 29.15 -0.12 2.79
CA PHE A 60 29.73 -0.41 1.48
C PHE A 60 29.65 0.82 0.56
N LEU A 61 28.48 1.47 0.51
CA LEU A 61 28.25 2.67 -0.28
C LEU A 61 29.23 3.80 0.08
N TYR A 62 29.41 4.08 1.38
CA TYR A 62 30.40 5.06 1.85
C TYR A 62 31.82 4.67 1.48
N SER A 63 32.18 3.39 1.61
CA SER A 63 33.51 2.91 1.22
C SER A 63 33.81 3.11 -0.26
N GLU A 64 32.81 2.99 -1.14
CA GLU A 64 33.00 3.25 -2.58
C GLU A 64 33.13 4.75 -2.87
N MET A 65 32.36 5.60 -2.18
CA MET A 65 32.50 7.06 -2.29
C MET A 65 33.92 7.52 -1.91
N ASP A 66 34.47 6.97 -0.82
CA ASP A 66 35.83 7.26 -0.38
C ASP A 66 36.89 6.82 -1.38
N LYS A 67 36.71 5.65 -2.03
CA LYS A 67 37.62 5.18 -3.09
C LYS A 67 37.62 6.11 -4.29
N ILE A 68 36.45 6.58 -4.72
CA ILE A 68 36.33 7.52 -5.84
C ILE A 68 36.96 8.88 -5.49
N ALA A 69 36.75 9.36 -4.26
CA ALA A 69 37.38 10.59 -3.77
C ALA A 69 38.92 10.49 -3.73
N ALA A 70 39.45 9.33 -3.33
CA ALA A 70 40.89 9.06 -3.29
C ALA A 70 41.52 8.91 -4.69
N ALA A 71 40.74 8.46 -5.68
CA ALA A 71 41.18 8.29 -7.06
C ALA A 71 41.17 9.60 -7.89
N ALA A 72 40.59 10.68 -7.37
CA ALA A 72 40.64 11.98 -8.03
C ALA A 72 42.09 12.51 -8.05
N PRO A 73 42.68 12.82 -9.23
CA PRO A 73 44.05 13.32 -9.30
C PRO A 73 44.17 14.63 -8.51
N PRO A 74 45.31 14.86 -7.82
CA PRO A 74 45.50 16.08 -7.06
C PRO A 74 45.36 17.27 -8.00
N VAL A 75 44.35 18.09 -7.73
CA VAL A 75 44.14 19.37 -8.40
C VAL A 75 45.42 20.17 -8.22
N ARG A 76 46.24 20.25 -9.28
CA ARG A 76 47.38 21.16 -9.30
C ARG A 76 46.82 22.55 -9.02
N PRO A 77 47.38 23.30 -8.04
CA PRO A 77 46.96 24.68 -7.84
C PRO A 77 47.10 25.43 -9.18
N PRO A 78 46.14 26.28 -9.54
CA PRO A 78 46.19 27.01 -10.80
C PRO A 78 47.52 27.78 -10.85
N PRO A 79 48.26 27.74 -11.98
CA PRO A 79 49.47 28.53 -12.11
C PRO A 79 49.11 30.00 -11.94
N ILE A 80 49.83 30.66 -11.04
CA ILE A 80 49.71 32.09 -10.77
C ILE A 80 49.81 32.82 -12.11
N ALA A 81 48.70 33.42 -12.55
CA ALA A 81 48.67 34.22 -13.76
C ALA A 81 49.57 35.44 -13.56
N HIS A 82 50.71 35.47 -14.27
CA HIS A 82 51.46 36.70 -14.45
C HIS A 82 50.58 37.69 -15.20
N GLN A 83 50.30 38.80 -14.53
CA GLN A 83 49.71 40.03 -15.04
C GLN A 83 50.28 40.36 -16.43
N THR A 84 49.43 40.27 -17.47
CA THR A 84 49.77 40.75 -18.81
C THR A 84 48.95 42.00 -19.14
N GLN A 85 49.70 42.97 -19.64
CA GLN A 85 49.37 44.33 -20.04
C GLN A 85 48.24 44.40 -21.09
N PRO A 86 47.47 45.50 -21.18
CA PRO A 86 46.30 45.59 -22.06
C PRO A 86 46.70 45.86 -23.51
N ALA A 87 46.22 45.03 -24.44
CA ALA A 87 46.34 45.29 -25.88
C ALA A 87 45.09 44.81 -26.66
N GLN A 88 44.30 45.81 -27.03
CA GLN A 88 43.55 46.02 -28.28
C GLN A 88 42.44 45.06 -28.75
N PRO A 89 41.37 45.61 -29.38
CA PRO A 89 40.17 44.87 -29.74
C PRO A 89 40.37 44.11 -31.05
N ILE A 90 40.26 42.78 -31.00
CA ILE A 90 40.27 41.92 -32.18
C ILE A 90 38.83 41.63 -32.62
N LYS A 91 38.60 41.89 -33.90
CA LYS A 91 37.41 41.65 -34.74
C LYS A 91 36.87 40.21 -34.59
N PRO A 92 35.54 39.99 -34.60
CA PRO A 92 34.99 38.63 -34.51
C PRO A 92 35.13 37.90 -35.85
N ALA A 93 35.77 36.73 -35.82
CA ALA A 93 35.76 35.71 -36.87
C ALA A 93 34.83 34.55 -36.43
N PRO A 94 34.27 33.78 -37.39
CA PRO A 94 32.96 33.17 -37.27
C PRO A 94 32.93 31.90 -36.42
N ALA A 95 31.79 31.67 -35.79
CA ALA A 95 31.47 30.46 -35.05
C ALA A 95 31.67 29.20 -35.92
N GLU A 96 32.55 28.31 -35.46
CA GLU A 96 32.62 26.94 -35.95
C GLU A 96 31.44 26.17 -35.33
N VAL A 97 30.38 26.03 -36.13
CA VAL A 97 29.21 25.21 -35.84
C VAL A 97 29.65 23.75 -35.86
N VAL A 98 29.84 23.17 -34.68
CA VAL A 98 29.93 21.71 -34.54
C VAL A 98 28.58 21.13 -34.97
N GLN A 99 28.60 20.40 -36.08
CA GLN A 99 27.44 19.75 -36.68
C GLN A 99 26.87 18.68 -35.75
N GLN A 100 25.60 18.82 -35.39
CA GLN A 100 24.78 17.72 -34.89
C GLN A 100 24.66 16.62 -35.96
N PRO A 101 24.72 15.32 -35.60
CA PRO A 101 24.41 14.25 -36.53
C PRO A 101 22.93 14.30 -36.93
N LYS A 102 22.73 14.42 -38.24
CA LYS A 102 21.45 14.38 -38.95
C LYS A 102 20.69 13.08 -38.64
N PRO A 103 19.38 13.12 -38.31
CA PRO A 103 18.57 11.92 -38.28
C PRO A 103 18.30 11.45 -39.71
N THR A 104 18.72 10.22 -40.00
CA THR A 104 18.41 9.52 -41.26
C THR A 104 16.90 9.27 -41.32
N PRO A 105 16.20 9.61 -42.42
CA PRO A 105 14.82 9.21 -42.64
C PRO A 105 14.77 7.71 -42.91
N ALA A 106 14.16 6.95 -42.01
CA ALA A 106 13.80 5.56 -42.29
C ALA A 106 12.67 5.54 -43.33
N ALA A 107 12.86 4.72 -44.37
CA ALA A 107 11.92 4.52 -45.46
C ALA A 107 10.57 3.94 -44.96
N PRO A 108 9.48 4.11 -45.72
CA PRO A 108 8.16 3.59 -45.36
C PRO A 108 8.18 2.06 -45.35
N ILE A 109 7.83 1.46 -44.22
CA ILE A 109 7.57 0.02 -44.14
C ILE A 109 6.19 -0.23 -44.78
N GLU A 110 6.24 -0.96 -45.88
CA GLU A 110 5.11 -1.52 -46.62
C GLU A 110 4.32 -2.49 -45.72
N VAL A 111 3.05 -2.15 -45.47
CA VAL A 111 2.13 -2.94 -44.65
C VAL A 111 1.71 -4.18 -45.44
N ALA A 112 2.37 -5.31 -45.17
CA ALA A 112 1.94 -6.61 -45.64
C ALA A 112 0.62 -7.02 -44.95
N ALA A 113 -0.33 -7.43 -45.77
CA ALA A 113 -1.70 -7.79 -45.41
C ALA A 113 -1.80 -8.92 -44.38
N VAL A 114 -2.67 -8.73 -43.38
CA VAL A 114 -3.12 -9.77 -42.45
C VAL A 114 -4.12 -10.70 -43.18
N PRO A 115 -3.96 -12.03 -43.12
CA PRO A 115 -4.88 -12.97 -43.72
C PRO A 115 -6.21 -13.05 -42.95
N LYS A 116 -7.29 -13.02 -43.72
CA LYS A 116 -8.70 -13.11 -43.33
C LYS A 116 -9.03 -14.52 -42.79
N PRO A 117 -9.71 -14.66 -41.64
CA PRO A 117 -10.20 -15.97 -41.19
C PRO A 117 -11.40 -16.45 -42.01
N THR A 118 -11.24 -17.62 -42.63
CA THR A 118 -12.27 -18.36 -43.36
C THR A 118 -13.17 -19.08 -42.37
N LEU A 119 -14.46 -18.76 -42.33
CA LEU A 119 -15.48 -19.63 -41.73
C LEU A 119 -16.14 -20.51 -42.81
N PRO A 120 -16.56 -21.73 -42.45
CA PRO A 120 -16.91 -22.78 -43.39
C PRO A 120 -18.32 -22.63 -43.99
N THR A 121 -18.36 -22.89 -45.30
CA THR A 121 -19.55 -23.07 -46.14
C THR A 121 -20.33 -24.34 -45.72
N SER A 122 -21.66 -24.24 -45.69
CA SER A 122 -22.60 -25.36 -45.77
C SER A 122 -23.85 -24.89 -46.53
N PRO A 123 -24.62 -25.81 -47.15
CA PRO A 123 -24.95 -25.72 -48.58
C PRO A 123 -26.30 -25.04 -48.85
N VAL A 124 -26.37 -24.26 -49.94
CA VAL A 124 -27.62 -23.85 -50.57
C VAL A 124 -27.97 -24.85 -51.66
N THR A 125 -29.17 -25.42 -51.49
CA THR A 125 -29.86 -26.39 -52.35
C THR A 125 -29.98 -25.90 -53.80
N ASN A 126 -29.57 -26.77 -54.71
CA ASN A 126 -29.69 -26.61 -56.16
C ASN A 126 -31.12 -26.99 -56.59
N ASN A 127 -31.89 -26.01 -57.07
CA ASN A 127 -33.16 -26.24 -57.76
C ASN A 127 -32.94 -26.17 -59.26
N GLN A 128 -33.11 -27.28 -59.97
CA GLN A 128 -33.39 -27.30 -61.41
C GLN A 128 -34.15 -28.58 -61.80
N THR A 129 -35.42 -28.41 -62.18
CA THR A 129 -36.12 -29.25 -63.16
C THR A 129 -37.25 -28.40 -63.75
N PRO A 130 -37.26 -28.12 -65.07
CA PRO A 130 -38.40 -27.49 -65.73
C PRO A 130 -39.16 -28.43 -66.70
N SER A 131 -40.48 -28.23 -66.72
CA SER A 131 -41.45 -28.30 -67.85
C SER A 131 -42.12 -29.64 -68.25
N PRO A 132 -43.33 -29.65 -68.89
CA PRO A 132 -44.30 -28.57 -69.24
C PRO A 132 -45.83 -28.98 -69.07
N PRO A 133 -46.83 -28.45 -69.82
CA PRO A 133 -47.74 -27.28 -69.57
C PRO A 133 -49.25 -27.70 -69.74
N PRO A 134 -50.25 -26.95 -70.31
CA PRO A 134 -50.55 -25.51 -70.50
C PRO A 134 -52.04 -25.09 -70.19
N ALA A 135 -52.32 -23.78 -70.08
CA ALA A 135 -53.57 -23.12 -70.52
C ALA A 135 -53.38 -21.58 -70.47
N GLU A 136 -53.13 -20.92 -71.61
CA GLU A 136 -54.08 -20.05 -72.37
C GLU A 136 -54.52 -18.79 -71.61
N GLN A 137 -53.87 -17.63 -71.85
CA GLN A 137 -54.26 -16.52 -72.78
C GLN A 137 -55.33 -15.54 -72.20
N PRO A 138 -55.47 -14.29 -72.70
CA PRO A 138 -54.47 -13.29 -73.09
C PRO A 138 -54.79 -11.85 -72.58
N ALA A 139 -53.75 -11.01 -72.61
CA ALA A 139 -53.70 -9.57 -72.94
C ALA A 139 -54.93 -8.63 -72.79
N SER A 140 -54.67 -7.48 -72.17
CA SER A 140 -54.77 -6.11 -72.75
C SER A 140 -55.56 -5.08 -71.91
N SER A 141 -54.84 -4.08 -71.38
CA SER A 141 -55.11 -2.64 -71.55
C SER A 141 -54.12 -1.81 -70.72
N PRO A 142 -53.55 -0.71 -71.25
CA PRO A 142 -52.67 0.17 -70.49
C PRO A 142 -53.51 1.10 -69.63
N VAL A 143 -53.65 0.77 -68.35
CA VAL A 143 -54.27 1.67 -67.38
C VAL A 143 -53.22 2.69 -66.97
N VAL A 144 -53.50 3.94 -67.32
CA VAL A 144 -52.82 5.17 -66.85
C VAL A 144 -52.43 4.99 -65.36
N PRO A 145 -51.18 5.27 -64.94
CA PRO A 145 -50.82 5.10 -63.55
C PRO A 145 -51.63 6.11 -62.72
N ALA A 146 -52.71 5.63 -62.12
CA ALA A 146 -53.32 6.28 -60.98
C ALA A 146 -52.18 6.45 -59.98
N PHE A 147 -51.93 7.70 -59.58
CA PHE A 147 -51.02 7.99 -58.49
C PHE A 147 -51.47 7.11 -57.32
N GLN A 148 -50.69 6.08 -57.01
CA GLN A 148 -50.86 5.35 -55.78
C GLN A 148 -50.35 6.32 -54.73
N LEU A 149 -51.28 7.05 -54.11
CA LEU A 149 -51.02 7.59 -52.79
C LEU A 149 -50.63 6.35 -51.97
N ILE A 150 -49.32 6.17 -51.77
CA ILE A 150 -48.80 5.16 -50.86
C ILE A 150 -49.47 5.53 -49.55
N GLU A 151 -50.52 4.77 -49.20
CA GLU A 151 -51.08 4.74 -47.88
C GLU A 151 -49.87 4.59 -46.96
N ALA A 152 -49.58 5.64 -46.19
CA ALA A 152 -48.45 5.66 -45.30
C ALA A 152 -48.68 4.48 -44.38
N GLY A 153 -48.05 3.35 -44.70
CA GLY A 153 -48.16 2.13 -43.94
C GLY A 153 -47.96 2.53 -42.51
N ASP A 154 -48.90 2.13 -41.65
CA ASP A 154 -48.89 2.41 -40.22
C ASP A 154 -47.44 2.32 -39.76
N PHE A 155 -46.81 3.50 -39.58
CA PHE A 155 -45.49 3.58 -39.01
C PHE A 155 -45.77 3.25 -37.56
N GLU A 156 -45.74 1.94 -37.29
CA GLU A 156 -45.89 1.34 -35.99
C GLU A 156 -44.97 2.14 -35.08
N ARG A 157 -45.59 3.02 -34.29
CA ARG A 157 -44.88 3.92 -33.40
C ARG A 157 -43.99 3.01 -32.57
N PRO A 158 -42.65 3.11 -32.64
CA PRO A 158 -41.80 2.23 -31.86
C PRO A 158 -42.29 2.33 -30.42
N PRO A 159 -42.59 1.19 -29.77
CA PRO A 159 -43.21 1.19 -28.46
C PRO A 159 -42.39 2.11 -27.59
N ALA A 160 -43.05 3.13 -27.01
CA ALA A 160 -42.41 4.12 -26.16
C ALA A 160 -41.51 3.35 -25.19
N SER A 161 -40.20 3.43 -25.42
CA SER A 161 -39.19 2.63 -24.74
C SER A 161 -39.01 3.21 -23.34
N GLY A 162 -40.05 3.11 -22.52
CA GLY A 162 -40.08 3.57 -21.15
C GLY A 162 -39.39 2.53 -20.28
N ALA A 163 -38.18 2.81 -19.82
CA ALA A 163 -37.42 2.10 -18.77
C ALA A 163 -37.20 0.57 -18.95
N SER A 164 -37.84 -0.11 -19.90
CA SER A 164 -37.78 -1.57 -20.08
C SER A 164 -36.43 -2.04 -20.60
N GLY A 165 -35.62 -1.14 -21.18
CA GLY A 165 -34.26 -1.44 -21.63
C GLY A 165 -33.25 -1.64 -20.49
N ILE A 166 -33.53 -1.12 -19.30
CA ILE A 166 -32.61 -1.19 -18.15
C ILE A 166 -32.57 -2.61 -17.56
N PHE A 167 -33.69 -3.34 -17.65
CA PHE A 167 -33.81 -4.73 -17.18
C PHE A 167 -33.56 -5.78 -18.28
N SER A 168 -33.11 -5.37 -19.46
CA SER A 168 -32.61 -6.31 -20.47
C SER A 168 -31.33 -7.00 -19.96
N PRO A 169 -31.03 -8.26 -20.35
CA PRO A 169 -29.75 -8.90 -20.01
C PRO A 169 -28.53 -8.03 -20.37
N ALA A 170 -28.60 -7.30 -21.48
CA ALA A 170 -27.57 -6.34 -21.87
C ALA A 170 -27.51 -5.13 -20.91
N GLY A 171 -28.67 -4.60 -20.50
CA GLY A 171 -28.76 -3.51 -19.54
C GLY A 171 -28.22 -3.89 -18.16
N ILE A 172 -28.55 -5.09 -17.67
CA ILE A 172 -28.01 -5.64 -16.42
C ILE A 172 -26.50 -5.80 -16.50
N PHE A 173 -25.97 -6.31 -17.62
CA PHE A 173 -24.52 -6.42 -17.83
C PHE A 173 -23.83 -5.05 -17.76
N PHE A 174 -24.38 -4.03 -18.42
CA PHE A 174 -23.86 -2.66 -18.32
C PHE A 174 -23.95 -2.10 -16.89
N LEU A 175 -25.05 -2.35 -16.18
CA LEU A 175 -25.19 -1.94 -14.77
C LEU A 175 -24.14 -2.61 -13.87
N LEU A 176 -23.82 -3.89 -14.08
CA LEU A 176 -22.78 -4.58 -13.33
C LEU A 176 -21.40 -4.01 -13.61
N ILE A 177 -21.09 -3.65 -14.86
CA ILE A 177 -19.82 -2.97 -15.20
C ILE A 177 -19.74 -1.63 -14.46
N ILE A 178 -20.80 -0.82 -14.52
CA ILE A 178 -20.84 0.50 -13.88
C ILE A 178 -20.72 0.36 -12.35
N ALA A 179 -21.38 -0.63 -11.76
CA ALA A 179 -21.29 -0.95 -10.34
C ALA A 179 -19.86 -1.39 -9.96
N GLY A 180 -19.24 -2.27 -10.75
CA GLY A 180 -17.86 -2.72 -10.52
C GLY A 180 -16.85 -1.57 -10.60
N LEU A 181 -16.97 -0.70 -11.61
CA LEU A 181 -16.15 0.51 -11.71
C LEU A 181 -16.40 1.48 -10.55
N SER A 182 -17.64 1.60 -10.07
CA SER A 182 -17.96 2.43 -8.91
C SER A 182 -17.38 1.86 -7.61
N VAL A 183 -17.40 0.55 -7.41
CA VAL A 183 -16.74 -0.11 -6.27
C VAL A 183 -15.23 0.11 -6.30
N TYR A 184 -14.62 -0.02 -7.48
CA TYR A 184 -13.19 0.26 -7.64
C TYR A 184 -12.86 1.71 -7.29
N ALA A 185 -13.62 2.68 -7.80
CA ALA A 185 -13.46 4.09 -7.45
C ALA A 185 -13.65 4.32 -5.93
N GLY A 186 -14.64 3.66 -5.33
CA GLY A 186 -14.87 3.70 -3.88
C GLY A 186 -13.68 3.17 -3.07
N SER A 187 -13.02 2.10 -3.52
CA SER A 187 -11.83 1.56 -2.87
C SER A 187 -10.67 2.55 -2.87
N GLU A 188 -10.39 3.18 -4.01
CA GLU A 188 -9.33 4.19 -4.12
C GLU A 188 -9.63 5.44 -3.28
N ILE A 189 -10.89 5.89 -3.27
CA ILE A 189 -11.32 7.02 -2.42
C ILE A 189 -11.20 6.67 -0.93
N ALA A 190 -11.52 5.44 -0.54
CA ALA A 190 -11.40 4.99 0.84
C ALA A 190 -9.95 5.04 1.33
N LYS A 191 -9.00 4.58 0.51
CA LYS A 191 -7.56 4.68 0.80
C LYS A 191 -7.11 6.14 0.88
N PHE A 192 -7.50 6.96 -0.10
CA PHE A 192 -7.09 8.37 -0.16
C PHE A 192 -7.65 9.20 1.01
N ARG A 193 -8.88 8.94 1.45
CA ARG A 193 -9.55 9.68 2.53
C ARG A 193 -9.44 9.02 3.91
N ASN A 194 -8.67 7.94 4.03
CA ASN A 194 -8.55 7.11 5.23
C ASN A 194 -9.92 6.75 5.86
N ARG A 195 -10.84 6.24 5.02
CA ARG A 195 -12.20 5.82 5.39
C ARG A 195 -12.32 4.30 5.37
N PRO A 196 -13.24 3.69 6.15
CA PRO A 196 -13.45 2.25 6.14
C PRO A 196 -13.83 1.75 4.73
N VAL A 197 -12.96 0.94 4.13
CA VAL A 197 -13.07 0.48 2.73
C VAL A 197 -14.39 -0.25 2.48
N SER A 198 -14.83 -1.09 3.43
CA SER A 198 -16.08 -1.85 3.33
C SER A 198 -17.30 -0.95 3.15
N LEU A 199 -17.36 0.15 3.89
CA LEU A 199 -18.47 1.09 3.87
C LEU A 199 -18.49 1.89 2.57
N VAL A 200 -17.34 2.43 2.14
CA VAL A 200 -17.26 3.21 0.89
C VAL A 200 -17.60 2.33 -0.33
N CYS A 201 -17.08 1.10 -0.36
CA CYS A 201 -17.37 0.15 -1.43
C CYS A 201 -18.86 -0.24 -1.46
N ALA A 202 -19.47 -0.54 -0.30
CA ALA A 202 -20.88 -0.92 -0.23
C ALA A 202 -21.81 0.21 -0.73
N VAL A 203 -21.55 1.46 -0.30
CA VAL A 203 -22.33 2.61 -0.77
C VAL A 203 -22.10 2.87 -2.26
N SER A 204 -20.88 2.68 -2.75
CA SER A 204 -20.55 2.86 -4.17
C SER A 204 -21.15 1.79 -5.08
N ALA A 205 -21.37 0.57 -4.57
CA ALA A 205 -22.09 -0.47 -5.27
C ALA A 205 -23.59 -0.15 -5.39
N LEU A 206 -24.18 0.41 -4.33
CA LEU A 206 -25.63 0.69 -4.24
C LEU A 206 -26.04 1.96 -5.00
N LEU A 207 -25.16 2.96 -4.98
CA LEU A 207 -25.33 4.24 -5.65
C LEU A 207 -24.13 4.49 -6.57
N PRO A 208 -24.12 3.88 -7.78
CA PRO A 208 -23.06 4.11 -8.74
C PRO A 208 -22.91 5.60 -9.03
N VAL A 209 -21.69 6.09 -9.15
CA VAL A 209 -21.33 7.52 -9.31
C VAL A 209 -21.61 8.40 -8.08
N LEU A 210 -22.81 8.37 -7.49
CA LEU A 210 -23.16 9.19 -6.32
C LEU A 210 -22.37 8.81 -5.08
N GLY A 211 -22.23 7.51 -4.79
CA GLY A 211 -21.48 7.01 -3.63
C GLY A 211 -20.06 7.56 -3.58
N PRO A 212 -19.21 7.28 -4.60
CA PRO A 212 -17.85 7.84 -4.70
C PRO A 212 -17.80 9.35 -4.52
N THR A 213 -18.72 10.09 -5.15
CA THR A 213 -18.77 11.56 -5.11
C THR A 213 -19.04 12.08 -3.69
N ILE A 214 -19.96 11.47 -2.94
CA ILE A 214 -20.27 11.85 -1.56
C ILE A 214 -19.04 11.66 -0.66
N PHE A 215 -18.32 10.55 -0.79
CA PHE A 215 -17.11 10.29 0.01
C PHE A 215 -15.95 11.21 -0.35
N LEU A 216 -15.85 11.64 -1.61
CA LEU A 216 -14.87 12.64 -2.02
C LEU A 216 -15.14 14.01 -1.39
N LEU A 217 -16.40 14.44 -1.35
CA LEU A 217 -16.82 15.74 -0.83
C LEU A 217 -16.90 15.79 0.70
N MET A 218 -16.94 14.64 1.37
CA MET A 218 -16.96 14.62 2.83
C MET A 218 -15.67 15.19 3.41
N PRO A 219 -15.76 16.04 4.47
CA PRO A 219 -14.60 16.56 5.17
C PRO A 219 -13.67 15.45 5.64
N ASP A 220 -12.38 15.69 5.57
CA ASP A 220 -11.37 14.72 5.96
C ASP A 220 -11.48 14.42 7.47
N PRO A 221 -11.69 13.16 7.88
CA PRO A 221 -11.76 12.81 9.30
C PRO A 221 -10.41 13.01 9.99
N ALA A 222 -9.29 12.87 9.26
CA ALA A 222 -7.97 13.11 9.79
C ALA A 222 -7.74 14.62 10.05
N ALA A 223 -8.27 15.50 9.21
CA ALA A 223 -8.20 16.95 9.44
C ALA A 223 -8.97 17.36 10.72
N ARG A 224 -10.10 16.71 11.03
CA ARG A 224 -10.81 16.94 12.30
C ARG A 224 -10.01 16.50 13.52
N ARG A 225 -9.31 15.37 13.43
CA ARG A 225 -8.45 14.88 14.51
C ARG A 225 -7.21 15.76 14.69
N ALA A 226 -6.57 16.19 13.60
CA ALA A 226 -5.47 17.14 13.65
C ALA A 226 -5.88 18.48 14.29
N GLY A 227 -7.08 18.98 13.97
CA GLY A 227 -7.65 20.17 14.62
C GLY A 227 -7.90 19.98 16.12
N ALA A 228 -8.49 18.85 16.52
CA ALA A 228 -8.75 18.55 17.93
C ALA A 228 -7.45 18.38 18.76
N ILE A 229 -6.40 17.81 18.16
CA ILE A 229 -5.07 17.67 18.79
C ILE A 229 -4.38 19.03 18.87
N ALA A 230 -4.50 19.88 17.84
CA ALA A 230 -3.97 21.25 17.87
C ALA A 230 -4.70 22.14 18.90
N GLU A 231 -6.02 21.98 19.05
CA GLU A 231 -6.84 22.68 20.04
C GLU A 231 -6.55 22.20 21.47
N ALA A 232 -6.33 20.89 21.66
CA ALA A 232 -5.90 20.35 22.95
C ALA A 232 -4.44 20.68 23.32
N SER A 233 -3.62 21.07 22.34
CA SER A 233 -2.22 21.46 22.52
C SER A 233 -2.03 22.98 22.61
N ASP A 234 -3.11 23.78 22.66
CA ASP A 234 -3.00 25.22 22.90
C ASP A 234 -2.58 25.47 24.36
N PRO A 235 -1.33 25.91 24.61
CA PRO A 235 -0.81 26.09 25.96
C PRO A 235 -1.52 27.23 26.73
N LEU A 236 -2.42 27.98 26.09
CA LEU A 236 -3.20 29.04 26.74
C LEU A 236 -4.51 28.56 27.39
N LEU A 237 -4.88 27.28 27.23
CA LEU A 237 -6.13 26.71 27.75
C LEU A 237 -5.93 25.60 28.81
N ILE A 238 -4.71 25.45 29.36
CA ILE A 238 -4.48 24.63 30.56
C ILE A 238 -5.05 25.39 31.77
N LYS A 239 -6.36 25.30 31.95
CA LYS A 239 -7.05 25.72 33.16
C LYS A 239 -6.73 24.71 34.26
N GLN A 240 -5.90 25.18 35.19
CA GLN A 240 -5.53 24.59 36.48
C GLN A 240 -6.69 23.81 37.14
N PRO A 241 -6.54 22.52 37.52
CA PRO A 241 -7.54 21.81 38.31
C PRO A 241 -7.31 22.11 39.78
N GLY A 242 -8.15 22.95 40.36
CA GLY A 242 -8.13 23.20 41.80
C GLY A 242 -9.02 24.35 42.23
N THR A 243 -10.34 24.12 42.31
CA THR A 243 -11.23 24.63 43.38
C THR A 243 -12.67 24.18 43.11
N ALA A 244 -13.20 23.37 44.02
CA ALA A 244 -14.62 23.10 44.15
C ALA A 244 -15.35 24.31 44.76
N THR A 245 -16.57 24.60 44.28
CA THR A 245 -17.74 25.20 44.98
C THR A 245 -18.81 25.40 43.87
N GLU A 246 -19.77 24.48 43.67
CA GLU A 246 -21.09 24.38 44.34
C GLU A 246 -22.22 25.17 43.62
N SER A 247 -23.37 24.50 43.51
CA SER A 247 -24.74 24.98 43.17
C SER A 247 -25.19 24.83 41.71
N ALA A 248 -26.36 24.29 41.36
CA ALA A 248 -27.38 23.43 41.99
C ALA A 248 -28.47 23.11 40.93
N GLY A 249 -29.15 21.97 41.07
CA GLY A 249 -30.38 21.58 40.35
C GLY A 249 -30.35 20.12 39.85
N ALA A 250 -30.54 19.11 40.71
CA ALA A 250 -31.81 18.38 40.99
C ALA A 250 -32.36 17.67 39.74
N GLU A 251 -32.57 16.34 39.66
CA GLU A 251 -33.22 15.36 40.56
C GLU A 251 -32.61 13.94 40.37
N THR A 252 -32.26 13.20 41.45
CA THR A 252 -32.94 11.98 42.00
C THR A 252 -32.94 10.78 41.01
N GLU A 253 -32.34 9.60 41.22
CA GLU A 253 -32.42 8.63 42.34
C GLU A 253 -31.20 7.66 42.39
N THR A 254 -30.84 7.26 43.62
CA THR A 254 -29.86 6.23 44.05
C THR A 254 -30.46 4.80 43.94
N PRO A 255 -29.68 3.69 43.88
CA PRO A 255 -29.13 3.09 45.11
C PRO A 255 -27.68 2.54 45.01
N THR A 256 -26.88 2.92 46.02
CA THR A 256 -25.84 2.18 46.78
C THR A 256 -24.83 1.23 46.10
N PRO A 257 -23.51 1.53 46.18
CA PRO A 257 -22.41 0.58 46.04
C PRO A 257 -22.08 -0.14 47.36
N ILE A 258 -21.80 -1.44 47.27
CA ILE A 258 -21.30 -2.30 48.36
C ILE A 258 -19.76 -2.28 48.33
N GLU A 259 -19.19 -2.01 49.50
CA GLU A 259 -17.77 -2.02 49.85
C GLU A 259 -17.27 -3.48 49.99
N LEU A 260 -16.10 -3.83 49.43
CA LEU A 260 -15.39 -5.09 49.70
C LEU A 260 -13.91 -4.81 50.00
N PRO A 261 -13.29 -5.59 50.92
CA PRO A 261 -12.24 -5.11 51.80
C PRO A 261 -10.81 -5.30 51.29
N GLU A 262 -9.93 -4.48 51.84
CA GLU A 262 -8.46 -4.51 51.78
C GLU A 262 -7.91 -5.87 52.26
N ILE A 263 -7.18 -6.55 51.37
CA ILE A 263 -6.56 -7.86 51.66
C ILE A 263 -5.15 -7.60 52.20
N GLN A 264 -4.96 -7.74 53.51
CA GLN A 264 -3.64 -7.85 54.14
C GLN A 264 -3.13 -9.27 53.97
N TYR A 265 -1.91 -9.43 53.45
CA TYR A 265 -1.20 -10.71 53.43
C TYR A 265 -0.40 -10.83 54.72
N GLU A 266 -0.79 -11.78 55.58
CA GLU A 266 0.05 -12.21 56.70
C GLU A 266 1.07 -13.25 56.25
N ASP A 267 2.24 -13.15 56.87
CA ASP A 267 3.48 -13.89 56.62
C ASP A 267 3.38 -15.27 57.31
N ASP A 268 2.77 -16.26 56.64
CA ASP A 268 2.62 -17.62 57.17
C ASP A 268 3.86 -18.49 56.83
N LEU A 269 4.79 -18.51 57.78
CA LEU A 269 5.94 -19.42 57.89
C LEU A 269 5.48 -20.82 58.35
N ASP A 270 4.84 -21.61 57.48
CA ASP A 270 4.77 -23.09 57.62
C ASP A 270 4.12 -23.79 56.41
N SER A 271 4.68 -23.62 55.20
CA SER A 271 4.26 -24.41 54.03
C SER A 271 5.06 -25.73 53.91
N PRO A 272 4.40 -26.90 53.92
CA PRO A 272 5.04 -28.22 54.10
C PRO A 272 5.68 -28.82 52.84
N TYR A 273 6.05 -28.01 51.84
CA TYR A 273 6.70 -28.49 50.60
C TYR A 273 8.22 -28.32 50.57
N LEU A 274 8.83 -27.96 51.70
CA LEU A 274 10.27 -27.71 51.82
C LEU A 274 11.01 -28.93 52.37
N ASN A 275 11.00 -30.06 51.64
CA ASN A 275 11.95 -31.15 51.91
C ASN A 275 12.10 -32.13 50.73
N MET A 276 13.10 -31.93 49.86
CA MET A 276 13.95 -33.01 49.32
C MET A 276 15.33 -32.44 48.95
N ASN A 277 16.26 -32.59 49.89
CA ASN A 277 17.71 -32.76 49.70
C ASN A 277 17.94 -34.09 48.94
N LEU A 278 19.03 -34.46 48.26
CA LEU A 278 20.45 -34.06 48.23
C LEU A 278 21.09 -34.86 47.06
N ASP A 279 22.27 -34.42 46.62
CA ASP A 279 23.42 -35.22 46.14
C ASP A 279 23.86 -35.20 44.67
N GLU A 280 25.17 -35.00 44.59
CA GLU A 280 26.06 -34.60 43.52
C GLU A 280 26.53 -35.81 42.68
N THR A 281 26.86 -35.62 41.38
CA THR A 281 27.99 -36.30 40.71
C THR A 281 28.33 -35.63 39.36
N TYR A 282 29.49 -34.96 39.34
CA TYR A 282 30.49 -34.80 38.26
C TYR A 282 30.13 -35.12 36.79
N MET A 283 30.31 -34.14 35.89
CA MET A 283 31.51 -34.01 35.02
C MET A 283 31.35 -32.82 34.05
N ALA A 284 32.28 -31.87 34.08
CA ALA A 284 32.65 -31.05 32.91
C ALA A 284 33.75 -31.81 32.14
N PRO A 285 33.96 -31.62 30.80
CA PRO A 285 34.37 -30.31 30.26
C PRO A 285 33.89 -29.97 28.83
N THR A 286 33.84 -28.67 28.54
CA THR A 286 34.49 -27.97 27.39
C THR A 286 33.60 -26.86 26.82
N ALA A 287 34.01 -25.62 27.10
CA ALA A 287 34.05 -24.42 26.23
C ALA A 287 33.21 -24.45 24.94
N GLU A 288 32.49 -23.42 24.51
CA GLU A 288 32.50 -22.00 24.83
C GLU A 288 31.52 -21.37 23.82
N GLN A 289 30.47 -20.70 24.30
CA GLN A 289 29.91 -19.56 23.58
C GLN A 289 29.15 -18.69 24.57
N ALA A 290 29.78 -17.57 24.89
CA ALA A 290 29.19 -16.49 25.65
C ALA A 290 27.98 -15.94 24.88
N ALA A 291 26.78 -16.19 25.39
CA ALA A 291 25.60 -15.43 25.02
C ALA A 291 25.51 -14.22 25.96
N THR A 292 25.63 -13.04 25.36
CA THR A 292 25.28 -11.73 25.93
C THR A 292 23.89 -11.79 26.59
N PRO A 293 23.67 -11.15 27.75
CA PRO A 293 22.37 -11.19 28.43
C PRO A 293 21.31 -10.50 27.55
N GLU A 294 20.41 -11.30 27.01
CA GLU A 294 19.20 -10.89 26.30
C GLU A 294 18.27 -10.18 27.31
N PRO A 295 17.64 -9.03 26.96
CA PRO A 295 16.75 -8.34 27.87
C PRO A 295 15.58 -9.26 28.27
N ALA A 296 15.39 -9.47 29.57
CA ALA A 296 14.39 -10.39 30.09
C ALA A 296 12.98 -10.03 29.61
N ALA A 297 12.43 -10.82 28.68
CA ALA A 297 11.04 -10.80 28.28
C ALA A 297 10.15 -11.05 29.51
N LEU A 298 9.17 -10.18 29.75
CA LEU A 298 8.18 -10.32 30.84
C LEU A 298 7.11 -11.35 30.49
N GLU A 299 6.65 -11.30 29.25
CA GLU A 299 5.62 -12.17 28.72
C GLU A 299 6.01 -12.53 27.28
N HIS A 300 5.96 -13.81 26.93
CA HIS A 300 6.31 -14.31 25.61
C HIS A 300 5.29 -15.39 25.21
N TYR A 301 4.64 -15.18 24.08
CA TYR A 301 3.61 -16.05 23.52
C TYR A 301 3.97 -16.40 22.07
N CYS A 302 4.01 -17.69 21.75
CA CYS A 302 4.44 -18.21 20.45
C CYS A 302 3.41 -19.20 19.86
N VAL A 303 3.26 -19.21 18.54
CA VAL A 303 2.48 -20.21 17.79
C VAL A 303 3.31 -21.50 17.68
N PRO A 304 2.75 -22.70 17.91
CA PRO A 304 1.32 -23.02 18.00
C PRO A 304 0.75 -23.10 19.43
N GLU A 305 1.54 -22.77 20.46
CA GLU A 305 1.10 -22.87 21.85
C GLU A 305 -0.10 -21.94 22.13
N TYR A 306 -0.10 -20.77 21.49
CA TYR A 306 -1.18 -19.79 21.58
C TYR A 306 -1.81 -19.51 20.22
N VAL A 307 -3.14 -19.31 20.24
CA VAL A 307 -3.89 -18.81 19.08
C VAL A 307 -3.94 -17.29 19.20
N LEU A 308 -3.14 -16.60 18.39
CA LEU A 308 -2.98 -15.15 18.41
C LEU A 308 -4.15 -14.44 17.70
N ASP A 309 -5.37 -14.57 18.22
CA ASP A 309 -6.58 -13.98 17.65
C ASP A 309 -7.08 -12.72 18.38
N TYR A 310 -8.19 -12.15 17.92
CA TYR A 310 -8.83 -11.00 18.58
C TYR A 310 -9.06 -11.22 20.09
N SER A 311 -9.49 -12.43 20.48
CA SER A 311 -9.82 -12.73 21.88
C SER A 311 -8.56 -12.72 22.74
N PHE A 312 -7.47 -13.26 22.20
CA PHE A 312 -6.16 -13.23 22.84
C PHE A 312 -5.68 -11.79 23.07
N PHE A 313 -5.65 -10.96 22.04
CA PHE A 313 -5.20 -9.57 22.18
C PHE A 313 -6.11 -8.74 23.08
N ASN A 314 -7.43 -8.92 22.98
CA ASN A 314 -8.38 -8.21 23.83
C ASN A 314 -8.27 -8.61 25.31
N LYS A 315 -7.82 -9.84 25.62
CA LYS A 315 -7.67 -10.34 26.98
C LYS A 315 -6.32 -9.97 27.61
N TYR A 316 -5.22 -10.17 26.88
CA TYR A 316 -3.87 -10.05 27.43
C TYR A 316 -3.20 -8.70 27.13
N PHE A 317 -3.60 -8.04 26.03
CA PHE A 317 -2.92 -6.84 25.53
C PHE A 317 -3.80 -5.60 25.50
N GLN A 318 -4.92 -5.61 26.23
CA GLN A 318 -5.84 -4.47 26.28
C GLN A 318 -5.17 -3.18 26.79
N ARG A 319 -4.17 -3.30 27.67
CA ARG A 319 -3.34 -2.20 28.19
C ARG A 319 -2.52 -1.47 27.13
N PHE A 320 -2.30 -2.08 25.97
CA PHE A 320 -1.60 -1.48 24.83
C PHE A 320 -2.57 -0.85 23.81
N VAL A 321 -3.90 -0.94 24.02
CA VAL A 321 -4.89 -0.43 23.06
C VAL A 321 -5.16 1.04 23.32
N ASN A 322 -5.01 1.87 22.28
CA ASN A 322 -5.17 3.33 22.27
C ASN A 322 -4.23 4.14 23.17
N ALA A 323 -3.36 3.50 23.95
CA ALA A 323 -2.41 4.17 24.83
C ALA A 323 -1.16 3.31 25.05
N ARG A 324 -0.06 3.97 25.40
CA ARG A 324 1.14 3.30 25.90
C ARG A 324 0.91 2.89 27.36
N PRO A 325 1.35 1.70 27.79
CA PRO A 325 1.28 1.33 29.20
C PRO A 325 2.09 2.30 30.08
N GLU A 326 1.51 2.70 31.21
CA GLU A 326 2.17 3.58 32.19
C GLU A 326 3.44 2.95 32.79
N THR A 327 3.52 1.62 32.78
CA THR A 327 4.68 0.82 33.23
C THR A 327 5.92 0.95 32.35
N GLY A 328 5.81 1.57 31.17
CA GLY A 328 6.91 1.74 30.23
C GLY A 328 7.28 0.49 29.43
N GLU A 329 6.51 -0.60 29.57
CA GLU A 329 6.65 -1.84 28.81
C GLU A 329 6.53 -1.60 27.31
N GLU A 330 7.31 -2.37 26.54
CA GLU A 330 7.31 -2.34 25.07
C GLU A 330 6.73 -3.64 24.53
N LEU A 331 5.72 -3.51 23.67
CA LEU A 331 5.13 -4.65 22.98
C LEU A 331 5.90 -4.90 21.69
N VAL A 332 6.32 -6.12 21.46
CA VAL A 332 7.02 -6.55 20.25
C VAL A 332 6.18 -7.62 19.56
N LEU A 333 5.82 -7.37 18.31
CA LEU A 333 5.11 -8.35 17.48
C LEU A 333 6.06 -8.88 16.43
N ARG A 334 6.17 -10.21 16.32
CA ARG A 334 7.00 -10.88 15.34
C ARG A 334 6.15 -11.63 14.35
N THR A 335 6.44 -11.38 13.09
CA THR A 335 5.92 -12.11 11.93
C THR A 335 7.07 -12.90 11.30
N ALA A 336 6.76 -13.78 10.35
CA ALA A 336 7.76 -14.57 9.63
C ALA A 336 8.90 -13.73 8.99
N GLU A 337 8.62 -12.45 8.69
CA GLU A 337 9.53 -11.57 7.96
C GLU A 337 10.03 -10.38 8.78
N LEU A 338 9.25 -9.91 9.77
CA LEU A 338 9.43 -8.61 10.42
C LEU A 338 9.16 -8.65 11.93
N GLU A 339 9.98 -7.92 12.69
CA GLU A 339 9.78 -7.60 14.11
C GLU A 339 9.31 -6.14 14.23
N TYR A 340 8.16 -5.93 14.87
CA TYR A 340 7.51 -4.65 15.05
C TYR A 340 7.60 -4.22 16.53
N PRO A 341 8.40 -3.19 16.87
CA PRO A 341 8.38 -2.58 18.20
C PRO A 341 7.16 -1.68 18.33
N VAL A 342 6.05 -2.25 18.78
CA VAL A 342 4.75 -1.58 18.87
C VAL A 342 4.73 -0.60 20.04
N TYR A 343 4.38 0.63 19.73
CA TYR A 343 4.19 1.70 20.72
C TYR A 343 2.80 1.65 21.36
N TYR A 344 1.76 1.49 20.54
CA TYR A 344 0.40 1.11 20.96
C TYR A 344 -0.38 0.51 19.80
N ILE A 345 -1.43 -0.24 20.14
CA ILE A 345 -2.40 -0.82 19.21
C ILE A 345 -3.48 0.24 18.95
N THR A 346 -3.65 0.71 17.72
CA THR A 346 -4.69 1.69 17.36
C THR A 346 -6.08 1.09 17.36
N GLN A 347 -6.20 -0.17 16.94
CA GLN A 347 -7.48 -0.85 16.86
C GLN A 347 -7.31 -2.36 16.84
N LEU A 348 -8.22 -3.06 17.52
CA LEU A 348 -8.37 -4.51 17.39
C LEU A 348 -9.52 -4.80 16.43
N GLN A 349 -9.22 -5.55 15.36
CA GLN A 349 -10.22 -6.02 14.40
C GLN A 349 -10.37 -7.54 14.52
N THR A 350 -11.37 -8.10 13.86
CA THR A 350 -11.64 -9.55 13.89
C THR A 350 -10.54 -10.38 13.21
N HIS A 351 -9.86 -9.83 12.21
CA HIS A 351 -8.86 -10.55 11.40
C HIS A 351 -7.43 -10.02 11.55
N GLY A 352 -7.25 -8.93 12.29
CA GLY A 352 -5.93 -8.34 12.51
C GLY A 352 -6.01 -7.19 13.50
N LEU A 353 -4.89 -6.50 13.68
CA LEU A 353 -4.80 -5.34 14.53
C LEU A 353 -4.05 -4.20 13.83
N GLY A 354 -4.46 -2.96 14.13
CA GLY A 354 -3.71 -1.77 13.76
C GLY A 354 -2.68 -1.47 14.84
N VAL A 355 -1.43 -1.24 14.44
CA VAL A 355 -0.33 -0.90 15.34
C VAL A 355 0.33 0.40 14.91
N VAL A 356 0.79 1.16 15.90
CA VAL A 356 1.68 2.29 15.68
C VAL A 356 3.05 1.93 16.21
N TYR A 357 4.09 2.14 15.39
CA TYR A 357 5.47 1.87 15.75
C TYR A 357 6.40 2.99 15.26
N PRO A 358 7.55 3.22 15.92
CA PRO A 358 8.51 4.22 15.49
C PRO A 358 9.28 3.74 14.25
N ALA A 359 9.23 4.53 13.17
CA ALA A 359 9.94 4.27 11.93
C ALA A 359 10.87 5.45 11.57
N CYS A 360 12.17 5.31 11.83
CA CYS A 360 13.25 6.21 11.35
C CYS A 360 12.99 7.74 11.44
N ASN A 361 12.26 8.19 12.47
CA ASN A 361 11.88 9.59 12.81
C ASN A 361 10.41 9.96 12.57
N GLU A 362 9.58 9.04 12.10
CA GLU A 362 8.13 9.24 12.01
C GLU A 362 7.39 8.08 12.69
N TRP A 363 6.15 8.33 13.09
CA TRP A 363 5.25 7.28 13.59
C TRP A 363 4.55 6.63 12.41
N ALA A 364 4.76 5.33 12.21
CA ALA A 364 4.08 4.56 11.18
C ALA A 364 2.89 3.82 11.78
N GLU A 365 1.76 3.80 11.06
CA GLU A 365 0.60 2.98 11.38
C GLU A 365 0.46 1.87 10.34
N GLU A 366 0.33 0.63 10.80
CA GLU A 366 0.21 -0.55 9.94
C GLU A 366 -0.85 -1.52 10.48
N SER A 367 -1.50 -2.25 9.59
CA SER A 367 -2.49 -3.28 9.95
C SER A 367 -1.86 -4.65 9.74
N ILE A 368 -1.69 -5.41 10.81
CA ILE A 368 -1.08 -6.75 10.80
C ILE A 368 -2.20 -7.79 10.95
N GLU A 369 -2.22 -8.79 10.08
CA GLU A 369 -3.17 -9.91 10.19
C GLU A 369 -2.73 -10.90 11.27
N TYR A 370 -3.68 -11.46 12.02
CA TYR A 370 -3.39 -12.44 13.07
C TYR A 370 -2.69 -13.71 12.54
N THR A 371 -2.98 -14.07 11.29
CA THR A 371 -2.37 -15.22 10.59
C THR A 371 -0.89 -15.04 10.29
N GLN A 372 -0.39 -13.80 10.30
CA GLN A 372 1.00 -13.47 10.03
C GLN A 372 1.86 -13.43 11.30
N LEU A 373 1.21 -13.38 12.47
CA LEU A 373 1.90 -13.31 13.76
C LEU A 373 2.37 -14.70 14.17
N GLU A 374 3.66 -14.80 14.47
CA GLU A 374 4.28 -16.02 14.98
C GLU A 374 4.57 -15.91 16.48
N GLU A 375 4.94 -14.71 16.93
CA GLU A 375 5.37 -14.46 18.29
C GLU A 375 4.96 -13.06 18.78
N VAL A 376 4.62 -12.98 20.06
CA VAL A 376 4.26 -11.75 20.77
C VAL A 376 5.06 -11.70 22.06
N GLU A 377 5.81 -10.63 22.27
CA GLU A 377 6.70 -10.47 23.40
C GLU A 377 6.46 -9.11 24.07
N VAL A 378 6.49 -9.07 25.40
CA VAL A 378 6.51 -7.84 26.19
C VAL A 378 7.89 -7.70 26.82
N ARG A 379 8.60 -6.64 26.47
CA ARG A 379 9.93 -6.33 27.02
C ARG A 379 9.84 -5.20 28.03
N ARG A 380 10.70 -5.24 29.05
CA ARG A 380 10.97 -4.06 29.87
C ARG A 380 11.89 -3.10 29.11
N PRO A 381 11.69 -1.77 29.25
CA PRO A 381 12.63 -0.81 28.71
C PRO A 381 13.99 -1.03 29.41
N SER A 382 15.07 -1.15 28.63
CA SER A 382 16.41 -1.22 29.20
C SER A 382 16.72 0.10 29.89
N ALA A 383 16.99 0.05 31.20
CA ALA A 383 17.32 1.22 32.02
C ALA A 383 18.61 1.92 31.58
#